data_AF-A0A6J1SI05-F1
#
_entry.id   AF-A0A6J1SI05-F1
#
_cell.length_a   1.000
_cell.length_b   1.000
_cell.length_c   1.000
_cell.angle_alpha   90.00
_cell.angle_beta   90.00
_cell.angle_gamma   90.00
#
_symmetry.space_group_name_H-M   'P 1'
#
loop_
_entity.id
_entity.type
_entity.pdbx_description
1 polymer ?
#
loop_
_entity_poly.entity_id
_entity_poly.type
_entity_poly.pdbx_seq_one_letter_code
_entity_poly.pdbx_strand_id
1 'polypeptide(L)'
;MLPGFMMKLLSQHRVLYCYLILSVWIFLMVGGMYKYIGTEDAAQGYKHSSNDIFVRGFPKDLKPEIKGRRIYRLCNPPEDINLGSEGQVDDNYTLVGAVVFLRHGDRGPLMHVRNISSVNCAGDLLSPDITNGDWDAGYAAYEAFLQNASLAAGLGVGGGGSDKLSNNFLWQLLGPFHAFPLVPPSSGECSLGQLTPVGVTQLLRTGHILKTAYADKLGIGKGSLTAEDVVVYSTHYRRTFQSALAFLYSFLSLEDLHKVTLRPSQSLAFCFNDCACPAAEKYRHQVSVEAADHFRSHPAVMKLVRSAASIVYESPDKTLLSDPHALRDALLAYVCHGAPLPCIDIGLLNKEVCVRPEQVTSLFAYTEWEERLYVKSQSLKRSCLLRAYGLLRSVVGYLLKMVSEGKPRIVIYSGHDKTLQYLSGALGVIAETAAPHYASRLVLEVYRSRNAEKTSTGDPVGSSQHDDGPAAKDYFFRLVFNGRDLTNHVVCCRHGGSTVVNPHFHHGSHGEDADPAYNISSSSHRKNNSSYLCPIESIVRFLHDDYFVPFNASNYKDACTNHP
;
A
#
# COMPACT_ATOMS: atom_id res chain seq x y z
N MET A 1 61.37 -14.57 48.80
CA MET A 1 60.91 -15.62 47.86
C MET A 1 59.41 -15.45 47.66
N LEU A 2 59.00 -14.62 46.69
CA LEU A 2 58.32 -15.03 45.45
C LEU A 2 57.11 -15.98 45.65
N PRO A 3 55.90 -15.44 45.93
CA PRO A 3 54.72 -16.02 45.30
C PRO A 3 53.73 -14.99 44.73
N GLY A 4 53.86 -13.69 45.07
CA GLY A 4 52.88 -12.67 44.68
C GLY A 4 53.04 -12.09 43.27
N PHE A 5 54.25 -12.11 42.71
CA PHE A 5 54.54 -11.45 41.43
C PHE A 5 54.23 -12.34 40.21
N MET A 6 54.37 -13.67 40.32
CA MET A 6 54.08 -14.59 39.20
C MET A 6 52.58 -14.70 38.88
N MET A 7 51.69 -14.56 39.86
CA MET A 7 50.24 -14.65 39.61
C MET A 7 49.67 -13.42 38.89
N LYS A 8 50.26 -12.22 39.07
CA LYS A 8 49.87 -11.03 38.29
C LYS A 8 50.35 -11.11 36.83
N LEU A 9 51.53 -11.67 36.59
CA LEU A 9 52.05 -11.86 35.23
C LEU A 9 51.21 -12.88 34.43
N LEU A 10 50.80 -13.99 35.04
CA LEU A 10 49.99 -15.03 34.37
C LEU A 10 48.55 -14.59 34.05
N SER A 11 47.96 -13.71 34.86
CA SER A 11 46.63 -13.13 34.61
C SER A 11 46.64 -12.14 33.44
N GLN A 12 47.67 -11.29 33.36
CA GLN A 12 47.84 -10.34 32.27
C GLN A 12 48.02 -11.03 30.90
N HIS A 13 48.68 -12.18 30.86
CA HIS A 13 48.81 -12.96 29.63
C HIS A 13 47.48 -13.50 29.12
N ARG A 14 46.56 -13.97 29.99
CA ARG A 14 45.24 -14.47 29.55
C ARG A 14 44.37 -13.38 28.92
N VAL A 15 44.41 -12.18 29.50
CA VAL A 15 43.71 -11.02 28.95
C VAL A 15 44.33 -10.59 27.62
N LEU A 16 45.66 -10.58 27.53
CA LEU A 16 46.39 -10.30 26.27
C LEU A 16 46.04 -11.33 25.18
N TYR A 17 45.97 -12.62 25.51
CA TYR A 17 45.58 -13.67 24.56
C TYR A 17 44.12 -13.51 24.11
N CYS A 18 43.20 -13.13 25.00
CA CYS A 18 41.83 -12.80 24.61
C CYS A 18 41.79 -11.64 23.61
N TYR A 19 42.52 -10.54 23.87
CA TYR A 19 42.56 -9.41 22.94
C TYR A 19 43.23 -9.74 21.61
N LEU A 20 44.28 -10.58 21.61
CA LEU A 20 44.93 -11.05 20.38
C LEU A 20 44.03 -11.97 19.55
N ILE A 21 43.30 -12.88 20.19
CA ILE A 21 42.36 -13.76 19.47
C ILE A 21 41.20 -12.92 18.92
N LEU A 22 40.68 -11.97 19.70
CA LEU A 22 39.57 -11.13 19.29
C LEU A 22 39.98 -10.15 18.17
N SER A 23 41.21 -9.62 18.19
CA SER A 23 41.74 -8.79 17.11
C SER A 23 41.96 -9.58 15.81
N VAL A 24 42.50 -10.81 15.89
CA VAL A 24 42.61 -11.70 14.72
C VAL A 24 41.23 -12.04 14.16
N TRP A 25 40.23 -12.28 15.02
CA TRP A 25 38.86 -12.57 14.59
C TRP A 25 38.19 -11.37 13.90
N ILE A 26 38.40 -10.15 14.42
CA ILE A 26 37.95 -8.91 13.78
C ILE A 26 38.67 -8.71 12.45
N PHE A 27 39.98 -8.94 12.35
CA PHE A 27 40.73 -8.82 11.09
C PHE A 27 40.26 -9.83 10.04
N LEU A 28 39.88 -11.06 10.43
CA LEU A 28 39.30 -12.03 9.51
C LEU A 28 37.90 -11.63 9.06
N MET A 29 37.08 -11.04 9.92
CA MET A 29 35.78 -10.48 9.56
C MET A 29 35.92 -9.28 8.61
N VAL A 30 36.81 -8.33 8.92
CA VAL A 30 37.09 -7.16 8.07
C VAL A 30 37.72 -7.58 6.75
N GLY A 31 38.65 -8.54 6.75
CA GLY A 31 39.22 -9.12 5.53
C GLY A 31 38.20 -9.88 4.69
N GLY A 32 37.27 -10.59 5.33
CA GLY A 32 36.11 -11.22 4.68
C GLY A 32 35.17 -10.19 4.06
N MET A 33 34.91 -9.08 4.75
CA MET A 33 34.14 -7.96 4.21
C MET A 33 34.84 -7.25 3.05
N TYR A 34 36.15 -7.02 3.13
CA TYR A 34 36.93 -6.42 2.03
C TYR A 34 37.03 -7.34 0.80
N LYS A 35 37.05 -8.66 0.98
CA LYS A 35 36.94 -9.61 -0.14
C LYS A 35 35.56 -9.59 -0.80
N TYR A 36 34.52 -9.20 -0.07
CA TYR A 36 33.14 -9.06 -0.59
C TYR A 36 32.78 -7.63 -1.04
N ILE A 37 33.56 -6.62 -0.68
CA ILE A 37 33.32 -5.20 -1.03
C ILE A 37 34.35 -4.68 -2.07
N GLY A 38 35.47 -5.37 -2.29
CA GLY A 38 36.58 -4.91 -3.13
C GLY A 38 36.71 -5.56 -4.51
N THR A 39 35.63 -6.06 -5.13
CA THR A 39 35.68 -6.63 -6.50
C THR A 39 34.82 -5.91 -7.53
N GLU A 40 34.48 -4.63 -7.31
CA GLU A 40 33.73 -3.84 -8.31
C GLU A 40 34.52 -2.73 -9.02
N ASP A 41 35.77 -2.42 -8.64
CA ASP A 41 36.53 -1.34 -9.30
C ASP A 41 37.85 -1.84 -9.91
N ALA A 42 37.75 -2.46 -11.10
CA ALA A 42 38.68 -2.30 -12.22
C ALA A 42 38.52 -3.43 -13.26
N ALA A 43 37.78 -3.17 -14.35
CA ALA A 43 38.23 -3.56 -15.70
C ALA A 43 37.26 -3.05 -16.80
N GLN A 44 37.79 -2.09 -17.55
CA GLN A 44 37.73 -2.00 -19.01
C GLN A 44 36.43 -1.51 -19.67
N GLY A 45 36.51 -0.24 -20.09
CA GLY A 45 35.71 0.28 -21.17
C GLY A 45 35.90 -0.51 -22.47
N TYR A 46 34.79 -0.82 -23.09
CA TYR A 46 34.69 -1.08 -24.52
C TYR A 46 33.62 -0.16 -25.09
N LYS A 47 34.05 0.72 -26.00
CA LYS A 47 33.17 1.45 -26.91
C LYS A 47 32.40 0.42 -27.72
N HIS A 48 31.09 0.27 -27.51
CA HIS A 48 30.25 -0.46 -28.45
C HIS A 48 29.58 0.53 -29.41
N SER A 49 29.97 0.39 -30.67
CA SER A 49 29.43 1.07 -31.84
C SER A 49 27.92 0.88 -31.94
N SER A 50 27.21 1.98 -32.18
CA SER A 50 25.81 2.02 -32.58
C SER A 50 25.57 1.09 -33.78
N ASN A 51 24.55 0.25 -33.67
CA ASN A 51 23.77 -0.25 -34.79
C ASN A 51 22.35 -0.50 -34.28
N ASP A 52 21.44 0.38 -34.70
CA ASP A 52 20.01 0.27 -34.47
C ASP A 52 19.47 -1.02 -35.07
N ILE A 53 18.96 -1.92 -34.22
CA ILE A 53 18.12 -3.04 -34.63
C ILE A 53 16.90 -3.07 -33.69
N PHE A 54 15.72 -2.94 -34.31
CA PHE A 54 14.38 -2.90 -33.71
C PHE A 54 14.20 -3.90 -32.54
N VAL A 55 14.34 -3.41 -31.31
CA VAL A 55 14.02 -4.15 -30.09
C VAL A 55 12.50 -4.19 -29.93
N ARG A 56 11.93 -5.39 -29.90
CA ARG A 56 10.50 -5.62 -29.62
C ARG A 56 10.20 -5.31 -28.14
N GLY A 57 10.04 -4.03 -27.81
CA GLY A 57 9.33 -3.59 -26.60
C GLY A 57 7.83 -3.83 -26.73
N PHE A 58 7.12 -3.84 -25.60
CA PHE A 58 5.66 -3.69 -25.64
C PHE A 58 5.35 -2.31 -26.25
N PRO A 59 4.69 -2.22 -27.42
CA PRO A 59 4.45 -0.93 -28.06
C PRO A 59 3.56 -0.06 -27.18
N LYS A 60 3.98 1.18 -26.86
CA LYS A 60 3.14 2.19 -26.21
C LYS A 60 1.89 2.54 -27.07
N ASP A 61 1.93 2.30 -28.39
CA ASP A 61 0.93 2.83 -29.35
C ASP A 61 0.08 1.81 -30.15
N LEU A 62 0.11 0.51 -29.85
CA LEU A 62 -0.91 -0.39 -30.41
C LEU A 62 -2.06 -0.53 -29.43
N LYS A 63 -3.28 -0.16 -29.86
CA LYS A 63 -4.55 -0.52 -29.19
C LYS A 63 -4.44 -1.98 -28.71
N PRO A 64 -4.22 -2.23 -27.41
CA PRO A 64 -3.89 -3.57 -26.98
C PRO A 64 -5.15 -4.41 -27.17
N GLU A 65 -5.00 -5.63 -27.70
CA GLU A 65 -6.02 -6.66 -27.54
C GLU A 65 -6.53 -6.63 -26.08
N ILE A 66 -7.82 -6.88 -25.89
CA ILE A 66 -8.52 -6.77 -24.58
C ILE A 66 -7.76 -7.47 -23.43
N LYS A 67 -6.94 -8.48 -23.74
CA LYS A 67 -6.06 -9.22 -22.80
C LYS A 67 -4.82 -8.42 -22.35
N GLY A 68 -4.17 -7.67 -23.24
CA GLY A 68 -3.01 -6.82 -22.91
C GLY A 68 -3.37 -5.67 -21.97
N ARG A 69 -4.56 -5.07 -22.14
CA ARG A 69 -5.05 -4.00 -21.25
C ARG A 69 -5.22 -4.42 -19.78
N ARG A 70 -5.39 -5.72 -19.48
CA ARG A 70 -5.56 -6.18 -18.09
C ARG A 70 -4.24 -6.23 -17.31
N ILE A 71 -3.13 -6.48 -17.99
CA ILE A 71 -1.80 -6.58 -17.38
C ILE A 71 -1.40 -5.23 -16.78
N TYR A 72 -1.64 -4.14 -17.53
CA TYR A 72 -1.31 -2.78 -17.12
C TYR A 72 -2.16 -2.23 -15.96
N ARG A 73 -3.32 -2.85 -15.66
CA ARG A 73 -4.14 -2.42 -14.52
C ARG A 73 -3.39 -2.52 -13.20
N LEU A 74 -2.47 -3.48 -13.07
CA LEU A 74 -1.64 -3.64 -11.87
C LEU A 74 -0.67 -2.48 -11.66
N CYS A 75 -0.22 -1.87 -12.76
CA CYS A 75 0.67 -0.72 -12.76
C CYS A 75 -0.05 0.51 -12.23
N ASN A 76 -1.36 0.64 -12.48
CA ASN A 76 -2.24 1.71 -11.97
C ASN A 76 -1.65 3.11 -12.22
N PRO A 77 -1.47 3.50 -13.49
CA PRO A 77 -0.86 4.79 -13.81
C PRO A 77 -1.72 5.95 -13.26
N PRO A 78 -1.12 7.12 -12.92
CA PRO A 78 -1.84 8.20 -12.26
C PRO A 78 -3.14 8.64 -12.95
N GLU A 79 -3.17 8.66 -14.28
CA GLU A 79 -4.35 8.98 -15.09
C GLU A 79 -5.54 8.02 -14.89
N ASP A 80 -5.28 6.77 -14.52
CA ASP A 80 -6.31 5.77 -14.24
C ASP A 80 -6.82 5.86 -12.79
N ILE A 81 -6.12 6.58 -11.91
CA ILE A 81 -6.52 6.80 -10.51
C ILE A 81 -7.56 7.91 -10.45
N ASN A 82 -8.83 7.49 -10.45
CA ASN A 82 -9.98 8.39 -10.49
C ASN A 82 -10.80 8.34 -9.21
N LEU A 83 -11.50 9.44 -8.93
CA LEU A 83 -12.54 9.52 -7.90
C LEU A 83 -13.72 8.65 -8.32
N GLY A 84 -14.23 7.81 -7.41
CA GLY A 84 -15.42 7.01 -7.64
C GLY A 84 -16.53 7.42 -6.69
N SER A 85 -17.09 6.45 -5.96
CA SER A 85 -18.19 6.68 -5.01
C SER A 85 -17.75 7.33 -3.69
N GLU A 86 -16.46 7.61 -3.47
CA GLU A 86 -15.97 8.19 -2.21
C GLU A 86 -16.71 9.48 -1.85
N GLY A 87 -17.16 9.57 -0.61
CA GLY A 87 -17.91 10.70 -0.07
C GLY A 87 -19.29 10.95 -0.69
N GLN A 88 -19.72 10.20 -1.71
CA GLN A 88 -21.01 10.38 -2.37
C GLN A 88 -22.12 9.59 -1.65
N VAL A 89 -22.86 10.23 -0.76
CA VAL A 89 -24.07 9.68 -0.11
C VAL A 89 -25.14 10.76 -0.15
N ASP A 90 -26.41 10.35 -0.05
CA ASP A 90 -27.56 11.26 0.06
C ASP A 90 -27.41 12.31 1.16
N ASP A 91 -27.96 13.51 0.94
CA ASP A 91 -27.84 14.67 1.82
C ASP A 91 -28.46 14.47 3.21
N ASN A 92 -29.30 13.44 3.41
CA ASN A 92 -29.78 13.06 4.73
C ASN A 92 -28.70 12.44 5.62
N TYR A 93 -27.48 12.26 5.12
CA TYR A 93 -26.35 11.74 5.88
C TYR A 93 -25.16 12.71 5.86
N THR A 94 -24.50 12.86 7.00
CA THR A 94 -23.28 13.66 7.14
C THR A 94 -22.08 12.76 7.35
N LEU A 95 -21.02 12.95 6.55
CA LEU A 95 -19.75 12.26 6.76
C LEU A 95 -19.08 12.85 8.01
N VAL A 96 -18.79 12.01 9.00
CA VAL A 96 -18.19 12.42 10.29
C VAL A 96 -16.76 11.91 10.46
N GLY A 97 -16.37 10.86 9.72
CA GLY A 97 -15.00 10.37 9.74
C GLY A 97 -14.67 9.37 8.64
N ALA A 98 -13.38 9.11 8.44
CA ALA A 98 -12.89 8.13 7.46
C ALA A 98 -11.64 7.40 7.95
N VAL A 99 -11.58 6.10 7.68
CA VAL A 99 -10.39 5.25 7.88
C VAL A 99 -9.89 4.78 6.51
N VAL A 100 -8.70 5.20 6.12
CA VAL A 100 -8.10 4.98 4.79
C VAL A 100 -6.94 3.98 4.91
N PHE A 101 -6.96 2.94 4.09
CA PHE A 101 -5.88 1.98 3.92
C PHE A 101 -5.26 2.14 2.54
N LEU A 102 -3.96 2.33 2.48
CA LEU A 102 -3.20 2.52 1.24
C LEU A 102 -2.28 1.31 1.03
N ARG A 103 -2.24 0.78 -0.18
CA ARG A 103 -1.07 0.05 -0.68
C ARG A 103 -0.04 1.08 -1.14
N HIS A 104 1.25 0.82 -0.91
CA HIS A 104 2.30 1.63 -1.52
C HIS A 104 2.16 1.72 -3.06
N GLY A 105 2.78 2.76 -3.63
CA GLY A 105 2.83 2.96 -5.09
C GLY A 105 3.77 1.99 -5.78
N ASP A 106 3.96 2.22 -7.08
CA ASP A 106 4.95 1.54 -7.91
C ASP A 106 6.36 1.58 -7.28
N ARG A 107 7.11 0.50 -7.51
CA ARG A 107 8.39 0.26 -6.88
C ARG A 107 9.28 -0.63 -7.75
N GLY A 108 10.58 -0.60 -7.46
CA GLY A 108 11.52 -1.60 -7.98
C GLY A 108 11.19 -3.03 -7.52
N PRO A 109 11.83 -4.04 -8.15
CA PRO A 109 11.58 -5.45 -7.88
C PRO A 109 12.02 -5.84 -6.47
N LEU A 110 11.43 -6.90 -5.90
CA LEU A 110 11.87 -7.41 -4.59
C LEU A 110 13.11 -8.30 -4.66
N MET A 111 13.47 -8.77 -5.86
CA MET A 111 14.62 -9.64 -6.13
C MET A 111 15.52 -9.00 -7.18
N HIS A 112 16.80 -9.40 -7.22
CA HIS A 112 17.75 -8.94 -8.22
C HIS A 112 17.39 -9.51 -9.61
N VAL A 113 17.22 -8.62 -10.59
CA VAL A 113 16.79 -8.95 -11.95
C VAL A 113 17.77 -8.36 -12.97
N ARG A 114 17.95 -9.02 -14.10
CA ARG A 114 18.96 -8.66 -15.11
C ARG A 114 18.62 -7.36 -15.83
N ASN A 115 19.64 -6.58 -16.18
CA ASN A 115 19.49 -5.34 -16.93
C ASN A 115 18.54 -4.34 -16.26
N ILE A 116 18.40 -4.39 -14.93
CA ILE A 116 17.51 -3.49 -14.18
C ILE A 116 17.94 -2.03 -14.29
N SER A 117 19.24 -1.77 -14.48
CA SER A 117 19.80 -0.44 -14.74
C SER A 117 19.35 0.16 -16.08
N SER A 118 18.87 -0.67 -17.03
CA SER A 118 18.31 -0.18 -18.30
C SER A 118 16.84 0.24 -18.21
N VAL A 119 16.20 -0.04 -17.07
CA VAL A 119 14.80 0.31 -16.84
C VAL A 119 14.72 1.72 -16.26
N ASN A 120 14.03 2.61 -16.95
CA ASN A 120 13.75 3.95 -16.44
C ASN A 120 12.60 3.91 -15.43
N CYS A 121 12.94 3.76 -14.14
CA CYS A 121 11.97 3.77 -13.05
C CYS A 121 11.40 5.15 -12.73
N ALA A 122 11.97 6.22 -13.26
CA ALA A 122 11.35 7.53 -13.18
C ALA A 122 10.24 7.74 -14.22
N GLY A 123 10.15 6.85 -15.22
CA GLY A 123 9.25 7.04 -16.36
C GLY A 123 9.57 8.32 -17.13
N ASP A 124 8.55 8.89 -17.77
CA ASP A 124 8.72 10.11 -18.56
C ASP A 124 8.86 11.37 -17.65
N LEU A 125 8.71 11.24 -16.32
CA LEU A 125 8.72 12.35 -15.33
C LEU A 125 10.04 13.12 -15.24
N LEU A 126 11.17 12.47 -15.57
CA LEU A 126 12.50 13.08 -15.56
C LEU A 126 13.03 13.36 -16.98
N SER A 127 12.18 13.22 -18.01
CA SER A 127 12.59 13.52 -19.38
C SER A 127 12.56 15.04 -19.63
N PRO A 128 13.70 15.67 -19.96
CA PRO A 128 13.77 17.11 -20.19
C PRO A 128 12.98 17.61 -21.41
N ASP A 129 12.48 16.69 -22.26
CA ASP A 129 11.81 16.98 -23.53
C ASP A 129 10.26 16.99 -23.46
N ILE A 130 9.66 16.62 -22.31
CA ILE A 130 8.20 16.55 -22.16
C ILE A 130 7.78 17.45 -20.99
N THR A 131 7.60 18.74 -21.27
CA THR A 131 7.14 19.74 -20.31
C THR A 131 5.65 19.99 -20.46
N ASN A 132 4.77 19.00 -20.34
CA ASN A 132 3.32 19.25 -20.54
C ASN A 132 2.36 18.36 -19.71
N GLY A 133 2.85 17.62 -18.69
CA GLY A 133 2.00 16.87 -17.78
C GLY A 133 1.72 17.62 -16.47
N ASP A 134 0.46 17.72 -16.05
CA ASP A 134 0.05 18.22 -14.72
C ASP A 134 0.74 17.45 -13.56
N TRP A 135 1.11 16.18 -13.83
CA TRP A 135 1.76 15.28 -12.87
C TRP A 135 3.25 15.57 -12.64
N ASP A 136 3.97 16.04 -13.67
CA ASP A 136 5.38 16.40 -13.56
C ASP A 136 5.56 17.60 -12.63
N ALA A 137 4.67 18.59 -12.78
CA ALA A 137 4.60 19.75 -11.91
C ALA A 137 4.27 19.35 -10.45
N GLY A 138 3.34 18.42 -10.26
CA GLY A 138 2.99 17.90 -8.93
C GLY A 138 4.14 17.18 -8.22
N TYR A 139 4.90 16.35 -8.95
CA TYR A 139 6.08 15.67 -8.40
C TYR A 139 7.19 16.67 -8.06
N ALA A 140 7.52 17.60 -8.97
CA ALA A 140 8.53 18.62 -8.74
C ALA A 140 8.20 19.52 -7.54
N ALA A 141 6.93 19.91 -7.38
CA ALA A 141 6.48 20.70 -6.23
C ALA A 141 6.61 19.92 -4.90
N TYR A 142 6.29 18.62 -4.91
CA TYR A 142 6.47 17.75 -3.76
C TYR A 142 7.95 17.58 -3.38
N GLU A 143 8.81 17.36 -4.37
CA GLU A 143 10.24 17.24 -4.14
C GLU A 143 10.84 18.53 -3.59
N ALA A 144 10.51 19.68 -4.19
CA ALA A 144 10.94 20.99 -3.71
C ALA A 144 10.47 21.26 -2.28
N PHE A 145 9.24 20.87 -1.94
CA PHE A 145 8.71 20.97 -0.57
C PHE A 145 9.57 20.18 0.42
N LEU A 146 9.91 18.93 0.12
CA LEU A 146 10.73 18.10 1.01
C LEU A 146 12.18 18.58 1.10
N GLN A 147 12.76 19.04 -0.01
CA GLN A 147 14.10 19.63 -0.03
C GLN A 147 14.15 20.88 0.86
N ASN A 148 13.20 21.81 0.70
CA ASN A 148 13.12 23.03 1.51
C ASN A 148 12.93 22.71 3.00
N ALA A 149 12.04 21.77 3.33
CA ALA A 149 11.83 21.34 4.71
C ALA A 149 13.10 20.72 5.32
N SER A 150 13.86 19.94 4.55
CA SER A 150 15.10 19.30 4.99
C SER A 150 16.26 20.29 5.16
N LEU A 151 16.40 21.26 4.26
CA LEU A 151 17.42 22.31 4.33
C LEU A 151 17.21 23.23 5.52
N ALA A 152 15.96 23.63 5.77
CA ALA A 152 15.62 24.36 6.97
C ALA A 152 16.03 23.58 8.23
N ALA A 153 15.68 22.29 8.31
CA ALA A 153 16.03 21.39 9.41
C ALA A 153 17.54 21.23 9.63
N GLY A 154 18.33 21.11 8.55
CA GLY A 154 19.78 20.87 8.61
C GLY A 154 20.64 22.10 8.86
N LEU A 155 20.20 23.30 8.47
CA LEU A 155 21.01 24.53 8.57
C LEU A 155 20.91 25.23 9.93
N GLY A 156 20.03 24.79 10.84
CA GLY A 156 19.91 25.39 12.18
C GLY A 156 19.69 26.91 12.17
N VAL A 157 19.14 27.46 11.08
CA VAL A 157 18.95 28.90 10.88
C VAL A 157 17.80 29.37 11.77
N GLY A 158 18.11 29.60 13.04
CA GLY A 158 17.31 30.43 13.93
C GLY A 158 17.49 31.90 13.56
N GLY A 159 16.91 32.31 12.42
CA GLY A 159 16.67 33.72 12.07
C GLY A 159 15.32 34.17 12.62
N GLY A 160 15.24 35.41 13.10
CA GLY A 160 14.15 35.90 13.96
C GLY A 160 12.73 35.81 13.40
N GLY A 161 11.76 35.57 14.30
CA GLY A 161 10.35 35.94 14.13
C GLY A 161 9.39 34.87 13.60
N SER A 162 9.78 34.06 12.61
CA SER A 162 8.86 33.11 11.94
C SER A 162 9.47 31.74 11.62
N ASP A 163 10.79 31.58 11.69
CA ASP A 163 11.50 30.40 11.14
C ASP A 163 11.83 29.30 12.15
N LYS A 164 11.45 29.46 13.43
CA LYS A 164 11.56 28.40 14.46
C LYS A 164 10.61 27.21 14.22
N LEU A 165 9.67 27.32 13.28
CA LEU A 165 8.64 26.31 13.03
C LEU A 165 9.14 25.15 12.13
N SER A 166 10.07 25.42 11.21
CA SER A 166 10.44 24.44 10.17
C SER A 166 11.25 23.25 10.68
N ASN A 167 12.15 23.45 11.66
CA ASN A 167 13.00 22.36 12.18
C ASN A 167 12.20 21.41 13.05
N ASN A 168 11.28 21.94 13.85
CA ASN A 168 10.40 21.13 14.69
C ASN A 168 9.32 20.43 13.87
N PHE A 169 8.84 21.06 12.78
CA PHE A 169 7.79 20.49 11.93
C PHE A 169 8.20 19.15 11.32
N LEU A 170 9.34 19.10 10.62
CA LEU A 170 9.74 17.86 9.94
C LEU A 170 10.00 16.73 10.96
N TRP A 171 10.69 17.03 12.06
CA TRP A 171 10.90 16.05 13.13
C TRP A 171 9.60 15.53 13.75
N GLN A 172 8.61 16.41 13.95
CA GLN A 172 7.29 16.04 14.44
C GLN A 172 6.50 15.21 13.43
N LEU A 173 6.55 15.57 12.15
CA LEU A 173 5.88 14.85 11.07
C LEU A 173 6.44 13.44 10.92
N LEU A 174 7.76 13.31 10.83
CA LEU A 174 8.42 12.02 10.59
C LEU A 174 8.43 11.14 11.85
N GLY A 175 8.50 11.72 13.03
CA GLY A 175 8.56 10.99 14.29
C GLY A 175 9.67 9.92 14.27
N PRO A 176 9.36 8.64 14.55
CA PRO A 176 10.34 7.55 14.50
C PRO A 176 10.96 7.27 13.11
N PHE A 177 10.42 7.85 12.03
CA PHE A 177 10.93 7.66 10.67
C PHE A 177 11.99 8.68 10.24
N HIS A 178 12.49 9.53 11.13
CA HIS A 178 13.48 10.57 10.81
C HIS A 178 14.76 10.04 10.12
N ALA A 179 15.10 8.75 10.27
CA ALA A 179 16.24 8.12 9.61
C ALA A 179 15.93 7.58 8.18
N PHE A 180 14.69 7.66 7.72
CA PHE A 180 14.30 7.18 6.40
C PHE A 180 14.54 8.26 5.34
N PRO A 181 14.97 7.90 4.11
CA PRO A 181 15.02 8.85 3.01
C PRO A 181 13.61 9.36 2.69
N LEU A 182 13.48 10.67 2.49
CA LEU A 182 12.19 11.35 2.26
C LEU A 182 11.66 11.14 0.84
N VAL A 183 12.57 11.09 -0.13
CA VAL A 183 12.28 10.91 -1.55
C VAL A 183 12.90 9.60 -2.06
N PRO A 184 12.34 9.00 -3.13
CA PRO A 184 12.98 7.89 -3.81
C PRO A 184 14.32 8.32 -4.45
N PRO A 185 15.18 7.36 -4.85
CA PRO A 185 16.43 7.67 -5.55
C PRO A 185 16.18 8.49 -6.83
N SER A 186 16.92 9.59 -7.00
CA SER A 186 16.78 10.51 -8.13
C SER A 186 17.51 10.05 -9.40
N SER A 187 18.28 8.96 -9.34
CA SER A 187 19.00 8.40 -10.51
C SER A 187 18.06 7.84 -11.58
N GLY A 188 16.77 7.69 -11.29
CA GLY A 188 15.82 7.01 -12.17
C GLY A 188 16.02 5.49 -12.23
N GLU A 189 16.99 4.95 -11.50
CA GLU A 189 17.27 3.52 -11.44
C GLU A 189 16.30 2.77 -10.52
N CYS A 190 15.92 1.57 -10.94
CA CYS A 190 15.03 0.71 -10.17
C CYS A 190 15.74 0.01 -9.00
N SER A 191 15.86 0.71 -7.87
CA SER A 191 16.43 0.14 -6.64
C SER A 191 15.55 -0.95 -6.02
N LEU A 192 16.18 -1.96 -5.41
CA LEU A 192 15.51 -3.14 -4.83
C LEU A 192 14.44 -2.75 -3.79
N GLY A 193 13.18 -3.04 -4.12
CA GLY A 193 12.01 -2.80 -3.28
C GLY A 193 11.79 -1.36 -2.83
N GLN A 194 12.45 -0.38 -3.46
CA GLN A 194 12.28 1.06 -3.18
C GLN A 194 11.14 1.62 -4.03
N LEU A 195 10.44 2.63 -3.50
CA LEU A 195 9.41 3.34 -4.25
C LEU A 195 10.04 4.04 -5.46
N THR A 196 9.31 4.13 -6.57
CA THR A 196 9.72 4.90 -7.76
C THR A 196 9.11 6.31 -7.74
N PRO A 197 9.64 7.26 -8.52
CA PRO A 197 8.96 8.53 -8.79
C PRO A 197 7.53 8.34 -9.34
N VAL A 198 7.32 7.34 -10.21
CA VAL A 198 5.97 6.95 -10.66
C VAL A 198 5.09 6.58 -9.46
N GLY A 199 5.60 5.76 -8.53
CA GLY A 199 4.89 5.42 -7.30
C GLY A 199 4.53 6.62 -6.43
N VAL A 200 5.37 7.66 -6.37
CA VAL A 200 5.06 8.92 -5.68
C VAL A 200 3.88 9.62 -6.36
N THR A 201 3.89 9.77 -7.69
CA THR A 201 2.79 10.43 -8.43
C THR A 201 1.45 9.74 -8.26
N GLN A 202 1.44 8.40 -8.19
CA GLN A 202 0.22 7.64 -7.90
C GLN A 202 -0.40 7.99 -6.54
N LEU A 203 0.45 8.21 -5.52
CA LEU A 203 -0.02 8.57 -4.18
C LEU A 203 -0.36 10.06 -4.07
N LEU A 204 0.33 10.94 -4.79
CA LEU A 204 -0.08 12.34 -4.95
C LEU A 204 -1.48 12.42 -5.57
N ARG A 205 -1.73 11.65 -6.63
CA ARG A 205 -3.05 11.57 -7.25
C ARG A 205 -4.11 11.00 -6.31
N THR A 206 -3.77 9.93 -5.60
CA THR A 206 -4.66 9.33 -4.58
C THR A 206 -5.01 10.33 -3.48
N GLY A 207 -4.04 11.11 -2.99
CA GLY A 207 -4.27 12.17 -2.01
C GLY A 207 -5.17 13.27 -2.55
N HIS A 208 -4.96 13.68 -3.80
CA HIS A 208 -5.74 14.74 -4.44
C HIS A 208 -7.21 14.34 -4.56
N ILE A 209 -7.51 13.15 -5.09
CA ILE A 209 -8.90 12.71 -5.26
C ILE A 209 -9.63 12.53 -3.93
N LEU A 210 -8.95 12.05 -2.88
CA LEU A 210 -9.57 11.92 -1.56
C LEU A 210 -9.75 13.29 -0.88
N LYS A 211 -8.87 14.26 -1.17
CA LYS A 211 -9.07 15.65 -0.73
C LYS A 211 -10.34 16.21 -1.34
N THR A 212 -10.56 16.03 -2.64
CA THR A 212 -11.81 16.42 -3.31
C THR A 212 -13.04 15.76 -2.68
N ALA A 213 -12.94 14.48 -2.30
CA ALA A 213 -14.06 13.75 -1.71
C ALA A 213 -14.42 14.20 -0.28
N TYR A 214 -13.41 14.54 0.52
CA TYR A 214 -13.53 14.62 1.98
C TYR A 214 -13.17 15.98 2.61
N ALA A 215 -12.40 16.83 1.95
CA ALA A 215 -11.85 18.04 2.58
C ALA A 215 -12.93 18.93 3.16
N ASP A 216 -13.96 19.22 2.36
CA ASP A 216 -15.05 20.09 2.80
C ASP A 216 -15.87 19.49 3.94
N LYS A 217 -16.10 18.18 3.89
CA LYS A 217 -16.96 17.44 4.81
C LYS A 217 -16.28 17.19 6.17
N LEU A 218 -14.97 16.95 6.16
CA LEU A 218 -14.18 16.69 7.37
C LEU A 218 -13.46 17.92 7.91
N GLY A 219 -13.54 19.06 7.21
CA GLY A 219 -12.97 20.33 7.65
C GLY A 219 -11.46 20.46 7.42
N ILE A 220 -10.91 19.73 6.44
CA ILE A 220 -9.50 19.83 6.03
C ILE A 220 -9.28 21.19 5.36
N GLY A 221 -8.23 21.90 5.76
CA GLY A 221 -7.87 23.21 5.23
C GLY A 221 -8.73 24.38 5.74
N LYS A 222 -9.65 24.13 6.68
CA LYS A 222 -10.53 25.16 7.27
C LYS A 222 -10.03 25.65 8.64
N GLY A 223 -8.80 25.32 9.03
CA GLY A 223 -8.26 25.59 10.38
C GLY A 223 -8.94 24.82 11.52
N SER A 224 -9.88 23.92 11.21
CA SER A 224 -10.73 23.25 12.20
C SER A 224 -10.14 21.97 12.79
N LEU A 225 -9.10 21.42 12.17
CA LEU A 225 -8.47 20.17 12.61
C LEU A 225 -7.44 20.42 13.72
N THR A 226 -7.40 19.52 14.70
CA THR A 226 -6.37 19.42 15.73
C THR A 226 -5.50 18.19 15.53
N ALA A 227 -4.40 18.06 16.28
CA ALA A 227 -3.50 16.89 16.22
C ALA A 227 -4.19 15.56 16.61
N GLU A 228 -5.35 15.63 17.27
CA GLU A 228 -6.17 14.45 17.61
C GLU A 228 -7.10 14.04 16.47
N ASP A 229 -7.34 14.91 15.49
CA ASP A 229 -8.26 14.64 14.38
C ASP A 229 -7.63 13.78 13.29
N VAL A 230 -6.30 13.72 13.21
CA VAL A 230 -5.58 13.00 12.15
C VAL A 230 -4.60 12.01 12.75
N VAL A 231 -4.83 10.72 12.51
CA VAL A 231 -3.95 9.63 12.96
C VAL A 231 -3.36 8.95 11.73
N VAL A 232 -2.04 8.79 11.69
CA VAL A 232 -1.35 8.15 10.56
C VAL A 232 -0.41 7.06 11.03
N TYR A 233 -0.62 5.85 10.50
CA TYR A 233 0.26 4.71 10.65
C TYR A 233 0.93 4.37 9.31
N SER A 234 2.20 3.98 9.37
CA SER A 234 2.90 3.36 8.24
C SER A 234 3.61 2.10 8.72
N THR A 235 3.63 1.05 7.91
CA THR A 235 4.59 -0.04 8.14
C THR A 235 6.03 0.48 8.06
N HIS A 236 6.94 -0.21 8.73
CA HIS A 236 8.34 0.19 8.83
C HIS A 236 9.18 -0.13 7.57
N TYR A 237 8.69 0.25 6.39
CA TYR A 237 9.38 0.16 5.10
C TYR A 237 9.48 1.53 4.44
N ARG A 238 10.63 1.83 3.82
CA ARG A 238 10.88 3.11 3.13
C ARG A 238 9.76 3.44 2.14
N ARG A 239 9.38 2.48 1.29
CA ARG A 239 8.33 2.66 0.29
C ARG A 239 6.95 2.98 0.85
N THR A 240 6.55 2.39 1.98
CA THR A 240 5.23 2.66 2.58
C THR A 240 5.22 4.00 3.30
N PHE A 241 6.34 4.35 3.93
CA PHE A 241 6.52 5.66 4.54
C PHE A 241 6.50 6.79 3.51
N GLN A 242 7.28 6.67 2.43
CA GLN A 242 7.30 7.65 1.34
C GLN A 242 5.93 7.75 0.64
N SER A 243 5.23 6.63 0.47
CA SER A 243 3.84 6.62 -0.02
C SER A 243 2.90 7.41 0.90
N ALA A 244 3.05 7.28 2.22
CA ALA A 244 2.26 8.05 3.18
C ALA A 244 2.56 9.54 3.09
N LEU A 245 3.83 9.94 2.99
CA LEU A 245 4.24 11.34 2.84
C LEU A 245 3.66 11.97 1.58
N ALA A 246 3.79 11.30 0.43
CA ALA A 246 3.23 11.77 -0.84
C ALA A 246 1.71 11.94 -0.76
N PHE A 247 1.02 10.92 -0.21
CA PHE A 247 -0.42 11.00 0.01
C PHE A 247 -0.81 12.19 0.90
N LEU A 248 -0.17 12.34 2.06
CA LEU A 248 -0.49 13.40 3.04
C LEU A 248 -0.25 14.80 2.49
N TYR A 249 0.84 15.00 1.75
CA TYR A 249 1.16 16.27 1.11
C TYR A 249 0.03 16.74 0.20
N SER A 250 -0.49 15.83 -0.63
CA SER A 250 -1.59 16.14 -1.56
C SER A 250 -2.95 16.20 -0.86
N PHE A 251 -3.18 15.36 0.15
CA PHE A 251 -4.45 15.20 0.84
C PHE A 251 -4.77 16.31 1.85
N LEU A 252 -3.78 16.77 2.61
CA LEU A 252 -3.97 17.78 3.66
C LEU A 252 -3.67 19.19 3.16
N SER A 253 -4.02 20.19 3.97
CA SER A 253 -3.43 21.52 3.84
C SER A 253 -2.04 21.53 4.49
N LEU A 254 -1.18 22.48 4.13
CA LEU A 254 0.11 22.63 4.81
C LEU A 254 -0.08 22.85 6.31
N GLU A 255 -1.04 23.69 6.72
CA GLU A 255 -1.35 23.95 8.13
C GLU A 255 -1.74 22.67 8.88
N ASP A 256 -2.60 21.83 8.29
CA ASP A 256 -3.04 20.59 8.94
C ASP A 256 -1.92 19.54 8.97
N LEU A 257 -1.05 19.53 7.96
CA LEU A 257 0.11 18.64 7.93
C LEU A 257 1.04 18.86 9.13
N HIS A 258 1.16 20.09 9.64
CA HIS A 258 1.94 20.41 10.85
C HIS A 258 1.41 19.74 12.12
N LYS A 259 0.16 19.27 12.10
CA LYS A 259 -0.51 18.64 13.25
C LYS A 259 -0.34 17.12 13.24
N VAL A 260 0.27 16.56 12.20
CA VAL A 260 0.41 15.11 11.99
C VAL A 260 1.75 14.60 12.53
N THR A 261 1.72 13.40 13.11
CA THR A 261 2.92 12.59 13.40
C THR A 261 2.73 11.19 12.86
N LEU A 262 3.66 10.73 12.02
CA LEU A 262 3.68 9.38 11.47
C LEU A 262 4.09 8.35 12.53
N ARG A 263 3.27 7.31 12.68
CA ARG A 263 3.46 6.24 13.67
C ARG A 263 3.90 4.94 12.99
N PRO A 264 5.00 4.31 13.42
CA PRO A 264 5.45 3.06 12.83
C PRO A 264 4.60 1.86 13.29
N SER A 265 4.36 0.93 12.37
CA SER A 265 3.92 -0.43 12.66
C SER A 265 5.00 -1.42 12.22
N GLN A 266 5.37 -2.33 13.11
CA GLN A 266 6.33 -3.40 12.82
C GLN A 266 5.69 -4.59 12.09
N SER A 267 4.37 -4.61 11.96
CA SER A 267 3.63 -5.69 11.30
C SER A 267 2.99 -5.24 10.01
N LEU A 268 3.19 -6.03 8.95
CA LEU A 268 2.49 -5.93 7.67
C LEU A 268 0.95 -5.99 7.82
N ALA A 269 0.48 -6.66 8.86
CA ALA A 269 -0.95 -6.84 9.14
C ALA A 269 -1.51 -5.76 10.08
N PHE A 270 -0.70 -4.83 10.59
CA PHE A 270 -1.09 -3.88 11.64
C PHE A 270 -1.79 -4.57 12.82
N CYS A 271 -1.28 -5.72 13.23
CA CYS A 271 -1.86 -6.51 14.32
C CYS A 271 -1.70 -5.87 15.71
N PHE A 272 -0.85 -4.85 15.85
CA PHE A 272 -0.58 -4.14 17.10
C PHE A 272 -0.23 -5.10 18.25
N ASN A 273 -1.15 -5.32 19.18
CA ASN A 273 -0.95 -6.18 20.34
C ASN A 273 -1.34 -7.64 20.06
N ASP A 274 -2.06 -7.91 18.97
CA ASP A 274 -2.68 -9.20 18.66
C ASP A 274 -1.91 -9.93 17.53
N CYS A 275 -0.57 -9.94 17.58
CA CYS A 275 0.27 -10.45 16.48
C CYS A 275 0.62 -11.94 16.55
N ALA A 276 0.65 -12.52 17.74
CA ALA A 276 1.10 -13.89 17.95
C ALA A 276 -0.06 -14.89 17.77
N CYS A 277 -0.05 -15.65 16.67
CA CYS A 277 -1.09 -16.64 16.39
C CYS A 277 -0.55 -17.86 15.61
N PRO A 278 -0.22 -18.98 16.30
CA PRO A 278 0.26 -20.19 15.65
C PRO A 278 -0.72 -20.78 14.63
N ALA A 279 -2.02 -20.75 14.92
CA ALA A 279 -3.05 -21.23 13.98
C ALA A 279 -3.03 -20.46 12.65
N ALA A 280 -2.77 -19.15 12.67
CA ALA A 280 -2.65 -18.34 11.44
C ALA A 280 -1.48 -18.79 10.57
N GLU A 281 -0.43 -19.34 11.18
CA GLU A 281 0.72 -19.88 10.47
C GLU A 281 0.44 -21.26 9.87
N LYS A 282 -0.30 -22.12 10.59
CA LYS A 282 -0.83 -23.39 10.07
C LYS A 282 -1.68 -23.16 8.82
N TYR A 283 -2.63 -22.23 8.87
CA TYR A 283 -3.49 -21.92 7.71
C TYR A 283 -2.69 -21.31 6.55
N ARG A 284 -1.71 -20.45 6.83
CA ARG A 284 -0.80 -19.91 5.80
C ARG A 284 -0.05 -21.04 5.09
N HIS A 285 0.44 -22.02 5.84
CA HIS A 285 1.11 -23.18 5.26
C HIS A 285 0.16 -24.00 4.38
N GLN A 286 -1.09 -24.22 4.82
CA GLN A 286 -2.11 -24.90 4.00
C GLN A 286 -2.39 -24.16 2.69
N VAL A 287 -2.51 -22.82 2.72
CA VAL A 287 -2.63 -22.00 1.50
C VAL A 287 -1.42 -22.17 0.59
N SER A 288 -0.21 -22.26 1.14
CA SER A 288 1.01 -22.50 0.36
C SER A 288 1.01 -23.89 -0.31
N VAL A 289 0.44 -24.90 0.35
CA VAL A 289 0.28 -26.25 -0.23
C VAL A 289 -0.76 -26.23 -1.35
N GLU A 290 -1.91 -25.58 -1.13
CA GLU A 290 -2.95 -25.38 -2.15
C GLU A 290 -2.37 -24.69 -3.40
N ALA A 291 -1.62 -23.61 -3.22
CA ALA A 291 -0.95 -22.90 -4.32
C ALA A 291 0.07 -23.80 -5.06
N ALA A 292 0.86 -24.58 -4.32
CA ALA A 292 1.81 -25.50 -4.93
C ALA A 292 1.10 -26.59 -5.77
N ASP A 293 -0.05 -27.10 -5.30
CA ASP A 293 -0.84 -28.09 -6.02
C ASP A 293 -1.51 -27.48 -7.27
N HIS A 294 -2.04 -26.25 -7.16
CA HIS A 294 -2.53 -25.49 -8.32
C HIS A 294 -1.45 -25.32 -9.38
N PHE A 295 -0.23 -24.95 -8.96
CA PHE A 295 0.89 -24.76 -9.87
C PHE A 295 1.32 -26.08 -10.53
N ARG A 296 1.38 -27.19 -9.77
CA ARG A 296 1.67 -28.53 -10.32
C ARG A 296 0.63 -29.01 -11.31
N SER A 297 -0.63 -28.61 -11.15
CA SER A 297 -1.69 -28.95 -12.12
C SER A 297 -1.54 -28.23 -13.48
N HIS A 298 -0.63 -27.26 -13.59
CA HIS A 298 -0.35 -26.48 -14.80
C HIS A 298 1.09 -26.68 -15.31
N PRO A 299 1.45 -27.87 -15.83
CA PRO A 299 2.83 -28.18 -16.23
C PRO A 299 3.38 -27.24 -17.32
N ALA A 300 2.53 -26.73 -18.21
CA ALA A 300 2.92 -25.72 -19.20
C ALA A 300 3.36 -24.39 -18.53
N VAL A 301 2.65 -23.95 -17.50
CA VAL A 301 2.99 -22.76 -16.72
C VAL A 301 4.26 -23.01 -15.91
N MET A 302 4.45 -24.20 -15.32
CA MET A 302 5.70 -24.54 -14.65
C MET A 302 6.92 -24.43 -15.56
N LYS A 303 6.82 -24.97 -16.79
CA LYS A 303 7.89 -24.86 -17.80
C LYS A 303 8.15 -23.41 -18.19
N LEU A 304 7.08 -22.62 -18.35
CA LEU A 304 7.16 -21.19 -18.62
C LEU A 304 7.87 -20.44 -17.50
N VAL A 305 7.45 -20.62 -16.25
CA VAL A 305 8.04 -19.94 -15.07
C VAL A 305 9.51 -20.27 -14.98
N ARG A 306 9.89 -21.56 -15.07
CA ARG A 306 11.29 -21.97 -15.03
C ARG A 306 12.11 -21.32 -16.14
N SER A 307 11.61 -21.31 -17.37
CA SER A 307 12.31 -20.73 -18.53
C SER A 307 12.43 -19.21 -18.47
N ALA A 308 11.39 -18.51 -18.00
CA ALA A 308 11.40 -17.05 -17.90
C ALA A 308 12.23 -16.60 -16.69
N ALA A 309 12.07 -17.26 -15.52
CA ALA A 309 12.84 -16.96 -14.31
C ALA A 309 14.35 -17.13 -14.52
N SER A 310 14.79 -18.12 -15.32
CA SER A 310 16.21 -18.28 -15.66
C SER A 310 16.79 -17.13 -16.49
N ILE A 311 15.95 -16.35 -17.18
CA ILE A 311 16.34 -15.18 -17.97
C ILE A 311 16.22 -13.90 -17.12
N VAL A 312 15.13 -13.76 -16.35
CA VAL A 312 14.83 -12.57 -15.55
C VAL A 312 15.81 -12.38 -14.39
N TYR A 313 16.09 -13.42 -13.61
CA TYR A 313 16.89 -13.28 -12.37
C TYR A 313 18.38 -13.43 -12.62
N GLU A 314 19.19 -12.59 -11.99
CA GLU A 314 20.66 -12.65 -12.09
C GLU A 314 21.22 -13.96 -11.53
N SER A 315 20.79 -14.33 -10.32
CA SER A 315 21.22 -15.52 -9.59
C SER A 315 20.04 -16.23 -8.90
N PRO A 316 19.19 -16.95 -9.65
CA PRO A 316 18.01 -17.58 -9.07
C PRO A 316 18.34 -18.89 -8.36
N ASP A 317 17.78 -19.09 -7.17
CA ASP A 317 17.77 -20.39 -6.51
C ASP A 317 16.62 -21.29 -7.03
N LYS A 318 16.58 -22.54 -6.57
CA LYS A 318 15.56 -23.51 -6.98
C LYS A 318 14.14 -23.09 -6.60
N THR A 319 13.97 -22.37 -5.49
CA THR A 319 12.66 -21.92 -5.01
C THR A 319 12.12 -20.82 -5.91
N LEU A 320 12.97 -19.84 -6.25
CA LEU A 320 12.65 -18.72 -7.11
C LEU A 320 12.35 -19.15 -8.56
N LEU A 321 13.04 -20.18 -9.07
CA LEU A 321 12.76 -20.80 -10.37
C LEU A 321 11.40 -21.52 -10.44
N SER A 322 10.71 -21.66 -9.31
CA SER A 322 9.40 -22.34 -9.20
C SER A 322 8.31 -21.45 -8.59
N ASP A 323 8.56 -20.16 -8.43
CA ASP A 323 7.59 -19.22 -7.85
C ASP A 323 6.96 -18.31 -8.92
N PRO A 324 5.71 -18.58 -9.34
CA PRO A 324 5.02 -17.74 -10.32
C PRO A 324 4.73 -16.32 -9.82
N HIS A 325 4.54 -16.13 -8.51
CA HIS A 325 4.23 -14.81 -7.93
C HIS A 325 5.48 -13.94 -7.83
N ALA A 326 6.61 -14.52 -7.41
CA ALA A 326 7.88 -13.81 -7.41
C ALA A 326 8.29 -13.40 -8.83
N LEU A 327 8.09 -14.28 -9.83
CA LEU A 327 8.39 -13.96 -11.23
C LEU A 327 7.48 -12.84 -11.75
N ARG A 328 6.19 -12.85 -11.38
CA ARG A 328 5.26 -11.75 -11.70
C ARG A 328 5.74 -10.44 -11.07
N ASP A 329 6.13 -10.42 -9.80
CA ASP A 329 6.66 -9.22 -9.13
C ASP A 329 7.90 -8.66 -9.85
N ALA A 330 8.83 -9.55 -10.23
CA ALA A 330 10.03 -9.20 -10.98
C ALA A 330 9.70 -8.59 -12.36
N LEU A 331 8.76 -9.18 -13.08
CA LEU A 331 8.36 -8.71 -14.42
C LEU A 331 7.61 -7.38 -14.39
N LEU A 332 6.90 -7.05 -13.29
CA LEU A 332 6.23 -5.76 -13.15
C LEU A 332 7.20 -4.58 -13.25
N ALA A 333 8.45 -4.74 -12.78
CA ALA A 333 9.46 -3.70 -12.90
C ALA A 333 9.72 -3.29 -14.36
N TYR A 334 9.65 -4.22 -15.32
CA TYR A 334 9.81 -3.91 -16.74
C TYR A 334 8.48 -3.47 -17.36
N VAL A 335 7.41 -4.21 -17.08
CA VAL A 335 6.09 -4.01 -17.70
C VAL A 335 5.51 -2.65 -17.35
N CYS A 336 5.58 -2.23 -16.08
CA CYS A 336 5.00 -0.97 -15.64
C CYS A 336 5.79 0.27 -16.10
N HIS A 337 7.05 0.09 -16.48
CA HIS A 337 7.91 1.15 -17.00
C HIS A 337 8.06 1.10 -18.53
N GLY A 338 7.31 0.22 -19.22
CA GLY A 338 7.38 0.05 -20.67
C GLY A 338 8.77 -0.36 -21.17
N ALA A 339 9.60 -0.95 -20.32
CA ALA A 339 10.96 -1.32 -20.65
C ALA A 339 11.01 -2.62 -21.48
N PRO A 340 12.06 -2.83 -22.28
CA PRO A 340 12.31 -4.10 -22.93
C PRO A 340 12.35 -5.25 -21.93
N LEU A 341 11.78 -6.40 -22.30
CA LEU A 341 11.86 -7.59 -21.49
C LEU A 341 13.30 -8.14 -21.48
N PRO A 342 13.76 -8.73 -20.36
CA PRO A 342 15.15 -9.17 -20.24
C PRO A 342 15.50 -10.30 -21.21
N CYS A 343 16.75 -10.28 -21.66
CA CYS A 343 17.35 -11.23 -22.59
C CYS A 343 18.72 -11.69 -22.07
N ILE A 344 19.12 -12.89 -22.48
CA ILE A 344 20.46 -13.41 -22.23
C ILE A 344 21.11 -13.86 -23.52
N ASP A 345 22.41 -13.61 -23.64
CA ASP A 345 23.23 -14.10 -24.75
C ASP A 345 23.75 -15.50 -24.44
N ILE A 346 23.44 -16.46 -25.32
CA ILE A 346 24.04 -17.78 -25.26
C ILE A 346 25.30 -17.73 -26.13
N GLY A 347 26.43 -17.38 -25.50
CA GLY A 347 27.72 -17.08 -26.14
C GLY A 347 28.33 -18.17 -27.03
N LEU A 348 27.74 -19.37 -27.10
CA LEU A 348 28.15 -20.44 -28.03
C LEU A 348 27.47 -20.36 -29.40
N LEU A 349 26.39 -19.58 -29.56
CA LEU A 349 25.55 -19.58 -30.76
C LEU A 349 25.22 -18.19 -31.32
N ASN A 350 25.77 -17.10 -30.73
CA ASN A 350 25.36 -15.70 -31.03
C ASN A 350 23.83 -15.55 -31.07
N LYS A 351 23.15 -16.25 -30.16
CA LYS A 351 21.70 -16.30 -30.10
C LYS A 351 21.22 -15.70 -28.80
N GLU A 352 20.49 -14.62 -28.92
CA GLU A 352 19.78 -13.97 -27.83
C GLU A 352 18.51 -14.75 -27.49
N VAL A 353 18.30 -15.02 -26.21
CA VAL A 353 17.09 -15.63 -25.69
C VAL A 353 16.40 -14.66 -24.73
N CYS A 354 15.28 -14.11 -25.19
CA CYS A 354 14.48 -13.14 -24.45
C CYS A 354 13.25 -13.76 -23.81
N VAL A 355 12.79 -13.15 -22.73
CA VAL A 355 11.41 -13.34 -22.26
C VAL A 355 10.45 -12.78 -23.30
N ARG A 356 9.44 -13.56 -23.67
CA ARG A 356 8.46 -13.16 -24.69
C ARG A 356 7.20 -12.54 -24.06
N PRO A 357 6.54 -11.57 -24.72
CA PRO A 357 5.26 -11.01 -24.27
C PRO A 357 4.18 -12.06 -23.98
N GLU A 358 4.15 -13.17 -24.73
CA GLU A 358 3.19 -14.25 -24.52
C GLU A 358 3.47 -15.01 -23.21
N GLN A 359 4.73 -15.09 -22.78
CA GLN A 359 5.10 -15.68 -21.49
C GLN A 359 4.60 -14.82 -20.34
N VAL A 360 4.77 -13.49 -20.45
CA VAL A 360 4.25 -12.53 -19.47
C VAL A 360 2.73 -12.64 -19.38
N THR A 361 2.04 -12.60 -20.53
CA THR A 361 0.58 -12.69 -20.59
C THR A 361 0.06 -14.00 -20.00
N SER A 362 0.71 -15.13 -20.29
CA SER A 362 0.31 -16.43 -19.77
C SER A 362 0.56 -16.57 -18.26
N LEU A 363 1.67 -16.02 -17.75
CA LEU A 363 1.94 -15.97 -16.31
C LEU A 363 0.88 -15.16 -15.57
N PHE A 364 0.56 -13.96 -16.07
CA PHE A 364 -0.41 -13.08 -15.44
C PHE A 364 -1.82 -13.69 -15.47
N ALA A 365 -2.19 -14.32 -16.58
CA ALA A 365 -3.45 -15.07 -16.69
C ALA A 365 -3.52 -16.24 -15.69
N TYR A 366 -2.42 -16.96 -15.48
CA TYR A 366 -2.35 -18.01 -14.44
C TYR A 366 -2.55 -17.41 -13.04
N THR A 367 -1.84 -16.33 -12.69
CA THR A 367 -1.98 -15.71 -11.37
C THR A 367 -3.39 -15.15 -11.13
N GLU A 368 -4.03 -14.57 -12.15
CA GLU A 368 -5.43 -14.11 -12.05
C GLU A 368 -6.39 -15.29 -11.87
N TRP A 369 -6.16 -16.41 -12.56
CA TRP A 369 -6.93 -17.64 -12.39
C TRP A 369 -6.80 -18.20 -10.97
N GLU A 370 -5.58 -18.25 -10.43
CA GLU A 370 -5.30 -18.74 -9.09
C GLU A 370 -5.91 -17.85 -8.00
N GLU A 371 -5.86 -16.52 -8.18
CA GLU A 371 -6.51 -15.55 -7.29
C GLU A 371 -8.03 -15.78 -7.18
N ARG A 372 -8.70 -16.25 -8.25
CA ARG A 372 -10.13 -16.63 -8.20
C ARG A 372 -10.38 -17.91 -7.40
N LEU A 373 -9.38 -18.79 -7.30
CA LEU A 373 -9.45 -19.97 -6.43
C LEU A 373 -9.22 -19.61 -4.97
N TYR A 374 -8.34 -18.66 -4.68
CA TYR A 374 -8.09 -18.15 -3.33
C TYR A 374 -9.37 -17.64 -2.65
N VAL A 375 -10.28 -16.99 -3.39
CA VAL A 375 -11.59 -16.56 -2.88
C VAL A 375 -12.40 -17.73 -2.28
N LYS A 376 -12.21 -18.95 -2.79
CA LYS A 376 -12.91 -20.17 -2.33
C LYS A 376 -12.14 -20.93 -1.25
N SER A 377 -10.88 -20.59 -0.99
CA SER A 377 -10.04 -21.27 -0.01
C SER A 377 -10.48 -20.97 1.42
N GLN A 378 -10.88 -22.01 2.15
CA GLN A 378 -11.20 -21.90 3.57
C GLN A 378 -9.94 -21.61 4.41
N SER A 379 -8.81 -22.20 4.02
CA SER A 379 -7.50 -21.95 4.64
C SER A 379 -7.13 -20.48 4.53
N LEU A 380 -7.31 -19.88 3.36
CA LEU A 380 -7.04 -18.45 3.17
C LEU A 380 -7.99 -17.60 4.00
N LYS A 381 -9.30 -17.88 3.96
CA LYS A 381 -10.29 -17.14 4.76
C LYS A 381 -9.93 -17.16 6.25
N ARG A 382 -9.60 -18.34 6.78
CA ARG A 382 -9.17 -18.52 8.18
C ARG A 382 -7.86 -17.79 8.47
N SER A 383 -6.87 -17.86 7.57
CA SER A 383 -5.62 -17.10 7.71
C SER A 383 -5.85 -15.58 7.72
N CYS A 384 -6.74 -15.06 6.86
CA CYS A 384 -7.03 -13.64 6.80
C CYS A 384 -7.73 -13.15 8.07
N LEU A 385 -8.73 -13.88 8.57
CA LEU A 385 -9.42 -13.55 9.82
C LEU A 385 -8.44 -13.44 10.99
N LEU A 386 -7.58 -14.44 11.22
CA LEU A 386 -6.65 -14.39 12.34
C LEU A 386 -5.62 -13.27 12.18
N ARG A 387 -5.07 -13.05 10.97
CA ARG A 387 -4.06 -12.01 10.76
C ARG A 387 -4.63 -10.59 10.82
N ALA A 388 -5.90 -10.40 10.44
CA ALA A 388 -6.55 -9.09 10.42
C ALA A 388 -7.13 -8.68 11.77
N TYR A 389 -7.29 -9.61 12.74
CA TYR A 389 -8.02 -9.34 13.98
C TYR A 389 -7.55 -8.07 14.71
N GLY A 390 -6.24 -7.95 14.97
CA GLY A 390 -5.70 -6.78 15.67
C GLY A 390 -5.95 -5.45 14.94
N LEU A 391 -5.85 -5.47 13.60
CA LEU A 391 -6.17 -4.30 12.78
C LEU A 391 -7.66 -3.98 12.83
N LEU A 392 -8.53 -4.98 12.63
CA LEU A 392 -9.98 -4.78 12.64
C LEU A 392 -10.47 -4.31 14.01
N ARG A 393 -9.90 -4.82 15.11
CA ARG A 393 -10.17 -4.35 16.46
C ARG A 393 -9.78 -2.88 16.63
N SER A 394 -8.61 -2.47 16.11
CA SER A 394 -8.22 -1.05 16.11
C SER A 394 -9.19 -0.19 15.29
N VAL A 395 -9.62 -0.68 14.12
CA VAL A 395 -10.59 0.02 13.25
C VAL A 395 -11.90 0.22 13.98
N VAL A 396 -12.50 -0.84 14.53
CA VAL A 396 -13.76 -0.75 15.28
C VAL A 396 -13.62 0.21 16.46
N GLY A 397 -12.48 0.20 17.16
CA GLY A 397 -12.18 1.19 18.20
C GLY A 397 -12.20 2.63 17.69
N TYR A 398 -11.64 2.91 16.50
CA TYR A 398 -11.71 4.23 15.89
C TYR A 398 -13.11 4.60 15.41
N LEU A 399 -13.87 3.66 14.83
CA LEU A 399 -15.26 3.91 14.42
C LEU A 399 -16.10 4.32 15.64
N LEU A 400 -15.95 3.61 16.77
CA LEU A 400 -16.65 3.95 18.01
C LEU A 400 -16.24 5.32 18.56
N LYS A 401 -14.95 5.67 18.53
CA LYS A 401 -14.48 7.00 18.95
C LYS A 401 -14.99 8.13 18.04
N MET A 402 -15.04 7.91 16.72
CA MET A 402 -15.64 8.86 15.78
C MET A 402 -17.11 9.14 16.14
N VAL A 403 -17.84 8.12 16.58
CA VAL A 403 -19.24 8.23 17.00
C VAL A 403 -19.39 8.95 18.35
N SER A 404 -18.58 8.57 19.35
CA SER A 404 -18.74 9.06 20.72
C SER A 404 -18.06 10.39 21.00
N GLU A 405 -16.87 10.62 20.43
CA GLU A 405 -16.00 11.76 20.71
C GLU A 405 -15.91 12.73 19.51
N GLY A 406 -16.36 12.32 18.31
CA GLY A 406 -16.21 13.10 17.08
C GLY A 406 -14.76 13.17 16.56
N LYS A 407 -13.86 12.37 17.15
CA LYS A 407 -12.43 12.30 16.81
C LYS A 407 -11.89 10.86 16.88
N PRO A 408 -10.80 10.51 16.18
CA PRO A 408 -10.20 11.28 15.09
C PRO A 408 -11.15 11.35 13.89
N ARG A 409 -11.14 12.44 13.11
CA ARG A 409 -11.91 12.50 11.87
C ARG A 409 -11.29 11.65 10.77
N ILE A 410 -9.97 11.48 10.79
CA ILE A 410 -9.23 10.80 9.73
C ILE A 410 -8.21 9.85 10.36
N VAL A 411 -8.23 8.59 9.92
CA VAL A 411 -7.21 7.60 10.26
C VAL A 411 -6.64 7.02 8.97
N ILE A 412 -5.31 7.00 8.83
CA ILE A 412 -4.63 6.53 7.62
C ILE A 412 -3.67 5.40 7.97
N TYR A 413 -3.68 4.32 7.19
CA TYR A 413 -2.78 3.19 7.28
C TYR A 413 -2.06 2.99 5.95
N SER A 414 -0.77 3.29 5.89
CA SER A 414 0.07 3.02 4.70
C SER A 414 0.78 1.68 4.82
N GLY A 415 0.41 0.72 3.97
CA GLY A 415 0.85 -0.66 4.04
C GLY A 415 1.01 -1.32 2.67
N HIS A 416 0.59 -2.59 2.59
CA HIS A 416 0.90 -3.50 1.50
C HIS A 416 -0.35 -4.13 0.88
N ASP A 417 -0.16 -4.83 -0.24
CA ASP A 417 -1.16 -5.73 -0.81
C ASP A 417 -1.66 -6.76 0.22
N LYS A 418 -0.75 -7.36 1.00
CA LYS A 418 -1.11 -8.28 2.09
C LYS A 418 -1.96 -7.63 3.18
N THR A 419 -1.72 -6.35 3.50
CA THR A 419 -2.56 -5.61 4.46
C THR A 419 -4.01 -5.56 3.96
N LEU A 420 -4.20 -5.16 2.70
CA LEU A 420 -5.52 -5.09 2.08
C LEU A 420 -6.15 -6.49 1.93
N GLN A 421 -5.36 -7.51 1.59
CA GLN A 421 -5.82 -8.91 1.48
C GLN A 421 -6.34 -9.46 2.82
N TYR A 422 -5.63 -9.23 3.92
CA TYR A 422 -6.09 -9.71 5.23
C TYR A 422 -7.37 -9.00 5.66
N LEU A 423 -7.43 -7.67 5.53
CA LEU A 423 -8.60 -6.89 5.90
C LEU A 423 -9.82 -7.23 5.02
N SER A 424 -9.66 -7.27 3.70
CA SER A 424 -10.74 -7.65 2.77
C SER A 424 -11.22 -9.09 2.96
N GLY A 425 -10.30 -10.02 3.25
CA GLY A 425 -10.62 -11.40 3.59
C GLY A 425 -11.44 -11.51 4.87
N ALA A 426 -11.11 -10.73 5.91
CA ALA A 426 -11.87 -10.70 7.16
C ALA A 426 -13.25 -10.05 6.99
N LEU A 427 -13.37 -9.01 6.17
CA LEU A 427 -14.63 -8.33 5.86
C LEU A 427 -15.49 -9.08 4.83
N GLY A 428 -14.96 -10.14 4.21
CA GLY A 428 -15.69 -10.98 3.26
C GLY A 428 -15.81 -10.42 1.84
N VAL A 429 -15.01 -9.41 1.50
CA VAL A 429 -15.03 -8.71 0.19
C VAL A 429 -13.82 -9.04 -0.69
N ILE A 430 -13.09 -10.12 -0.36
CA ILE A 430 -11.87 -10.51 -1.07
C ILE A 430 -12.10 -10.84 -2.54
N ALA A 431 -13.31 -11.25 -2.94
CA ALA A 431 -13.62 -11.56 -4.33
C ALA A 431 -13.59 -10.32 -5.22
N GLU A 432 -13.98 -9.19 -4.67
CA GLU A 432 -14.05 -7.89 -5.32
C GLU A 432 -12.72 -7.13 -5.25
N THR A 433 -11.82 -7.54 -4.36
CA THR A 433 -10.52 -6.89 -4.11
C THR A 433 -9.32 -7.80 -4.38
N ALA A 434 -9.53 -8.95 -5.05
CA ALA A 434 -8.46 -9.87 -5.44
C ALA A 434 -7.50 -9.15 -6.40
N ALA A 435 -6.20 -9.10 -6.04
CA ALA A 435 -5.15 -8.30 -6.69
C ALA A 435 -5.28 -6.77 -6.58
N PRO A 436 -5.06 -6.18 -5.39
CA PRO A 436 -4.92 -4.74 -5.28
C PRO A 436 -3.73 -4.26 -6.12
N HIS A 437 -3.98 -3.40 -7.11
CA HIS A 437 -2.96 -2.72 -7.94
C HIS A 437 -2.12 -1.74 -7.11
N TYR A 438 -1.00 -1.22 -7.64
CA TYR A 438 -0.20 -0.22 -6.92
C TYR A 438 -1.06 0.98 -6.52
N ALA A 439 -0.77 1.63 -5.39
CA ALA A 439 -1.57 2.75 -4.88
C ALA A 439 -3.08 2.47 -4.67
N SER A 440 -3.48 1.19 -4.55
CA SER A 440 -4.86 0.85 -4.20
C SER A 440 -5.25 1.42 -2.83
N ARG A 441 -6.52 1.81 -2.70
CA ARG A 441 -7.12 2.34 -1.48
C ARG A 441 -8.38 1.57 -1.08
N LEU A 442 -8.49 1.29 0.22
CA LEU A 442 -9.73 0.85 0.87
C LEU A 442 -10.11 1.92 1.90
N VAL A 443 -11.35 2.39 1.86
CA VAL A 443 -11.84 3.42 2.78
C VAL A 443 -13.06 2.92 3.53
N LEU A 444 -13.06 3.03 4.85
CA LEU A 444 -14.23 2.91 5.70
C LEU A 444 -14.69 4.31 6.08
N GLU A 445 -15.80 4.75 5.54
CA GLU A 445 -16.40 6.05 5.82
C GLU A 445 -17.45 5.91 6.92
N VAL A 446 -17.60 6.93 7.75
CA VAL A 446 -18.57 6.96 8.85
C VAL A 446 -19.55 8.11 8.62
N TYR A 447 -20.84 7.78 8.64
CA TYR A 447 -21.94 8.70 8.41
C TYR A 447 -22.87 8.77 9.61
N ARG A 448 -23.43 9.96 9.86
CA ARG A 448 -24.54 10.18 10.80
C ARG A 448 -25.80 10.55 10.03
N SER A 449 -26.95 9.98 10.40
CA SER A 449 -28.24 10.36 9.82
C SER A 449 -28.72 11.70 10.38
N ARG A 450 -29.19 12.61 9.51
CA ARG A 450 -29.84 13.88 9.87
C ARG A 450 -31.28 13.70 10.35
N ASN A 451 -31.92 12.56 10.07
CA ASN A 451 -33.30 12.32 10.47
C ASN A 451 -33.47 12.17 11.99
N ALA A 452 -32.41 11.77 12.70
CA ALA A 452 -32.38 11.71 14.15
C ALA A 452 -32.35 13.10 14.83
N GLU A 453 -31.95 14.14 14.09
CA GLU A 453 -31.87 15.53 14.56
C GLU A 453 -33.27 16.21 14.58
N LYS A 454 -34.21 15.73 13.75
CA LYS A 454 -35.58 16.24 13.68
C LYS A 454 -36.48 15.71 14.80
N THR A 455 -36.16 14.56 15.38
CA THR A 455 -36.90 13.97 16.50
C THR A 455 -36.56 14.59 17.86
N SER A 456 -35.50 15.39 17.97
CA SER A 456 -35.07 16.03 19.22
C SER A 456 -35.47 17.51 19.34
N THR A 457 -36.10 18.10 18.32
CA THR A 457 -36.41 19.54 18.25
C THR A 457 -37.90 19.87 18.02
N GLY A 458 -38.82 18.89 18.15
CA GLY A 458 -40.27 19.11 18.00
C GLY A 458 -41.06 18.70 19.25
N ASP A 459 -41.62 19.71 19.93
CA ASP A 459 -42.69 19.70 20.95
C ASP A 459 -42.42 19.17 22.39
N PRO A 460 -42.63 20.01 23.43
CA PRO A 460 -42.69 19.57 24.82
C PRO A 460 -44.10 19.06 25.12
N VAL A 461 -44.37 17.78 24.85
CA VAL A 461 -45.60 17.13 25.33
C VAL A 461 -45.25 15.78 25.94
N GLY A 462 -45.48 15.68 27.26
CA GLY A 462 -45.75 14.42 27.93
C GLY A 462 -44.53 13.62 28.36
N SER A 463 -44.30 13.60 29.66
CA SER A 463 -43.49 12.62 30.36
C SER A 463 -43.71 11.18 29.85
N SER A 464 -42.77 10.67 29.06
CA SER A 464 -42.52 9.25 28.90
C SER A 464 -41.02 9.04 28.79
N GLN A 465 -40.48 8.32 29.78
CA GLN A 465 -39.17 7.67 29.84
C GLN A 465 -38.09 8.17 28.86
N HIS A 466 -37.03 8.72 29.45
CA HIS A 466 -35.67 8.70 28.88
C HIS A 466 -35.42 7.32 28.23
N ASP A 467 -35.59 7.24 26.91
CA ASP A 467 -35.09 6.11 26.14
C ASP A 467 -33.64 6.47 25.83
N ASP A 468 -32.76 6.11 26.77
CA ASP A 468 -31.30 6.10 26.60
C ASP A 468 -30.94 5.02 25.56
N GLY A 469 -31.43 5.20 24.33
CA GLY A 469 -31.04 4.39 23.20
C GLY A 469 -29.55 4.61 22.92
N PRO A 470 -28.76 3.56 22.63
CA PRO A 470 -27.34 3.73 22.36
C PRO A 470 -27.16 4.67 21.17
N ALA A 471 -26.32 5.69 21.36
CA ALA A 471 -25.97 6.72 20.37
C ALA A 471 -25.52 6.17 18.99
N ALA A 472 -25.25 4.86 18.89
CA ALA A 472 -24.86 4.16 17.68
C ALA A 472 -25.99 4.01 16.63
N LYS A 473 -27.28 4.09 17.03
CA LYS A 473 -28.42 3.81 16.12
C LYS A 473 -28.50 4.76 14.92
N ASP A 474 -27.92 5.95 15.04
CA ASP A 474 -27.94 7.00 14.00
C ASP A 474 -26.71 6.96 13.09
N TYR A 475 -25.77 6.05 13.35
CA TYR A 475 -24.49 6.02 12.67
C TYR A 475 -24.30 4.77 11.81
N PHE A 476 -23.73 5.00 10.64
CA PHE A 476 -23.51 4.00 9.62
C PHE A 476 -22.07 4.06 9.15
N PHE A 477 -21.55 2.93 8.68
CA PHE A 477 -20.30 2.88 7.95
C PHE A 477 -20.53 2.41 6.51
N ARG A 478 -19.59 2.77 5.64
CA ARG A 478 -19.54 2.39 4.23
C ARG A 478 -18.13 1.93 3.87
N LEU A 479 -18.01 0.85 3.10
CA LEU A 479 -16.73 0.36 2.59
C LEU A 479 -16.60 0.68 1.09
N VAL A 480 -15.57 1.44 0.74
CA VAL A 480 -15.24 1.78 -0.65
C VAL A 480 -13.85 1.25 -0.98
N PHE A 481 -13.71 0.55 -2.12
CA PHE A 481 -12.42 0.06 -2.61
C PHE A 481 -12.15 0.60 -4.02
N ASN A 482 -11.07 1.36 -4.19
CA ASN A 482 -10.70 2.01 -5.45
C ASN A 482 -11.90 2.68 -6.16
N GLY A 483 -12.70 3.45 -5.43
CA GLY A 483 -13.87 4.15 -5.98
C GLY A 483 -15.14 3.33 -6.13
N ARG A 484 -15.15 2.05 -5.75
CA ARG A 484 -16.33 1.20 -5.81
C ARG A 484 -16.88 0.92 -4.42
N ASP A 485 -18.15 1.22 -4.20
CA ASP A 485 -18.90 0.82 -2.99
C ASP A 485 -19.05 -0.71 -2.94
N LEU A 486 -18.60 -1.31 -1.84
CA LEU A 486 -18.63 -2.74 -1.57
C LEU A 486 -19.41 -3.07 -0.29
N THR A 487 -20.13 -2.11 0.29
CA THR A 487 -20.75 -2.26 1.62
C THR A 487 -21.77 -3.39 1.66
N ASN A 488 -22.54 -3.57 0.60
CA ASN A 488 -23.49 -4.68 0.45
C ASN A 488 -22.81 -6.06 0.33
N HIS A 489 -21.50 -6.12 0.07
CA HIS A 489 -20.72 -7.35 0.05
C HIS A 489 -20.08 -7.68 1.41
N VAL A 490 -20.01 -6.71 2.33
CA VAL A 490 -19.41 -6.90 3.65
C VAL A 490 -20.20 -7.94 4.45
N VAL A 491 -19.49 -8.89 5.07
CA VAL A 491 -20.08 -10.06 5.73
C VAL A 491 -21.12 -9.69 6.78
N CYS A 492 -20.85 -8.66 7.59
CA CYS A 492 -21.77 -8.20 8.64
C CYS A 492 -22.92 -7.32 8.13
N CYS A 493 -22.98 -7.04 6.83
CA CYS A 493 -23.95 -6.13 6.21
C CYS A 493 -24.94 -6.84 5.28
N ARG A 494 -24.70 -8.11 4.92
CA ARG A 494 -25.48 -8.90 3.93
C ARG A 494 -26.87 -9.35 4.40
N HIS A 495 -27.12 -9.54 5.69
CA HIS A 495 -28.37 -10.15 6.20
C HIS A 495 -29.40 -9.12 6.68
N GLY A 496 -29.73 -8.14 5.82
CA GLY A 496 -30.70 -7.08 6.14
C GLY A 496 -30.12 -5.89 6.91
N GLY A 497 -28.80 -5.84 7.09
CA GLY A 497 -28.10 -4.75 7.76
C GLY A 497 -27.78 -3.57 6.85
N SER A 498 -27.73 -3.73 5.52
CA SER A 498 -27.43 -2.59 4.62
C SER A 498 -28.70 -1.87 4.17
N THR A 499 -28.72 -0.55 4.30
CA THR A 499 -29.75 0.31 3.72
C THR A 499 -29.26 0.86 2.37
N VAL A 500 -30.11 0.74 1.34
CA VAL A 500 -29.85 1.33 0.02
C VAL A 500 -30.24 2.79 0.04
N VAL A 501 -29.33 3.66 -0.40
CA VAL A 501 -29.49 5.11 -0.40
C VAL A 501 -29.14 5.64 -1.78
N ASN A 502 -30.06 6.39 -2.40
CA ASN A 502 -29.83 6.97 -3.72
C ASN A 502 -29.22 8.37 -3.59
N PRO A 503 -28.05 8.66 -4.19
CA PRO A 503 -27.52 10.01 -4.21
C PRO A 503 -28.41 10.90 -5.09
N HIS A 504 -28.93 12.00 -4.52
CA HIS A 504 -29.54 13.06 -5.32
C HIS A 504 -28.44 13.83 -6.06
N PHE A 505 -28.40 13.72 -7.39
CA PHE A 505 -27.54 14.56 -8.22
C PHE A 505 -28.19 15.94 -8.37
N HIS A 506 -27.57 16.97 -7.78
CA HIS A 506 -27.90 18.36 -8.11
C HIS A 506 -27.43 18.67 -9.54
N HIS A 507 -28.38 18.84 -10.46
CA HIS A 507 -28.12 19.49 -11.75
C HIS A 507 -27.80 20.96 -11.48
N GLY A 508 -26.51 21.32 -11.47
CA GLY A 508 -26.08 22.70 -11.51
C GLY A 508 -26.36 23.29 -12.88
N SER A 509 -27.38 24.12 -12.97
CA SER A 509 -27.65 25.00 -14.11
C SER A 509 -26.60 26.12 -14.13
N HIS A 510 -25.58 26.01 -14.95
CA HIS A 510 -24.72 27.15 -15.29
C HIS A 510 -24.23 27.05 -16.74
N GLY A 511 -24.65 28.03 -17.54
CA GLY A 511 -23.88 28.71 -18.57
C GLY A 511 -23.43 27.89 -19.78
N GLU A 512 -24.11 28.12 -20.89
CA GLU A 512 -23.59 27.91 -22.24
C GLU A 512 -22.22 28.57 -22.39
N ASP A 513 -21.20 27.77 -22.73
CA ASP A 513 -20.10 28.05 -23.67
C ASP A 513 -18.99 27.00 -23.44
N ALA A 514 -19.08 25.88 -24.16
CA ALA A 514 -18.01 24.89 -24.22
C ALA A 514 -17.84 24.40 -25.67
N ASP A 515 -16.61 24.58 -26.17
CA ASP A 515 -16.11 24.20 -27.48
C ASP A 515 -16.43 22.74 -27.89
N PRO A 516 -16.77 22.47 -29.17
CA PRO A 516 -17.21 21.15 -29.60
C PRO A 516 -16.05 20.33 -30.17
N ALA A 517 -15.25 19.65 -29.34
CA ALA A 517 -14.23 18.74 -29.89
C ALA A 517 -13.71 17.63 -28.95
N TYR A 518 -14.57 16.84 -28.29
CA TYR A 518 -14.21 15.43 -27.97
C TYR A 518 -15.43 14.63 -27.50
N ASN A 519 -16.12 13.94 -28.40
CA ASN A 519 -17.29 13.14 -28.02
C ASN A 519 -17.39 11.86 -28.86
N ILE A 520 -16.46 10.92 -28.67
CA ILE A 520 -16.66 9.52 -29.07
C ILE A 520 -16.00 8.59 -28.04
N SER A 521 -16.80 8.18 -27.03
CA SER A 521 -16.87 6.81 -26.46
C SER A 521 -17.23 6.81 -24.97
N SER A 522 -18.47 7.12 -24.61
CA SER A 522 -19.00 6.88 -23.26
C SER A 522 -20.47 6.45 -23.29
N SER A 523 -20.81 5.48 -24.16
CA SER A 523 -22.13 4.85 -24.16
C SER A 523 -22.08 3.37 -23.80
N SER A 524 -21.66 3.06 -22.57
CA SER A 524 -22.03 1.79 -21.93
C SER A 524 -21.78 1.87 -20.43
N HIS A 525 -22.88 1.82 -19.65
CA HIS A 525 -22.99 1.74 -18.18
C HIS A 525 -23.26 3.05 -17.41
N ARG A 526 -24.39 3.71 -17.70
CA ARG A 526 -25.16 4.38 -16.64
C ARG A 526 -25.83 3.31 -15.77
N LYS A 527 -25.14 2.78 -14.77
CA LYS A 527 -25.77 1.99 -13.69
C LYS A 527 -26.32 2.98 -12.66
N ASN A 528 -27.52 2.72 -12.13
CA ASN A 528 -28.03 3.40 -10.93
C ASN A 528 -26.95 3.35 -9.84
N ASN A 529 -26.36 4.49 -9.49
CA ASN A 529 -25.32 4.60 -8.46
C ASN A 529 -25.97 4.59 -7.07
N SER A 530 -26.66 3.52 -6.70
CA SER A 530 -27.13 3.34 -5.33
C SER A 530 -25.94 3.18 -4.38
N SER A 531 -25.87 3.99 -3.33
CA SER A 531 -24.92 3.83 -2.23
C SER A 531 -25.50 2.93 -1.15
N TYR A 532 -24.65 2.21 -0.43
CA TYR A 532 -25.05 1.31 0.64
C TYR A 532 -24.46 1.78 1.97
N LEU A 533 -25.28 1.81 3.02
CA LEU A 533 -24.86 2.16 4.38
C LEU A 533 -25.17 1.01 5.32
N CYS A 534 -24.22 0.68 6.20
CA CYS A 534 -24.36 -0.42 7.17
C CYS A 534 -24.26 0.15 8.59
N PRO A 535 -25.21 -0.13 9.51
CA PRO A 535 -25.16 0.33 10.90
C PRO A 535 -23.84 -0.04 11.55
N ILE A 536 -23.29 0.87 12.36
CA ILE A 536 -22.03 0.62 13.06
C ILE A 536 -22.15 -0.56 14.03
N GLU A 537 -23.32 -0.79 14.61
CA GLU A 537 -23.52 -1.95 15.50
C GLU A 537 -23.27 -3.28 14.79
N SER A 538 -23.45 -3.36 13.47
CA SER A 538 -23.22 -4.58 12.70
C SER A 538 -21.75 -5.01 12.73
N ILE A 539 -20.80 -4.08 12.58
CA ILE A 539 -19.37 -4.42 12.63
C ILE A 539 -18.88 -4.64 14.07
N VAL A 540 -19.51 -3.97 15.04
CA VAL A 540 -19.24 -4.18 16.48
C VAL A 540 -19.70 -5.58 16.91
N ARG A 541 -20.94 -5.97 16.61
CA ARG A 541 -21.46 -7.32 16.87
C ARG A 541 -20.64 -8.37 16.14
N PHE A 542 -20.31 -8.13 14.87
CA PHE A 542 -19.49 -9.06 14.12
C PHE A 542 -18.15 -9.34 14.81
N LEU A 543 -17.46 -8.30 15.30
CA LEU A 543 -16.18 -8.47 15.99
C LEU A 543 -16.32 -9.22 17.34
N HIS A 544 -17.42 -9.01 18.06
CA HIS A 544 -17.63 -9.58 19.39
C HIS A 544 -18.23 -10.99 19.36
N ASP A 545 -19.26 -11.21 18.55
CA ASP A 545 -20.11 -12.41 18.57
C ASP A 545 -19.72 -13.41 17.47
N ASP A 546 -19.45 -12.93 16.26
CA ASP A 546 -19.37 -13.79 15.07
C ASP A 546 -17.94 -14.05 14.58
N TYR A 547 -16.98 -13.20 14.96
CA TYR A 547 -15.65 -13.18 14.34
C TYR A 547 -14.91 -14.52 14.46
N PHE A 548 -15.08 -15.19 15.59
CA PHE A 548 -14.37 -16.42 15.93
C PHE A 548 -15.16 -17.71 15.67
N VAL A 549 -16.41 -17.60 15.23
CA VAL A 549 -17.27 -18.74 14.86
C VAL A 549 -16.59 -19.70 13.86
N PRO A 550 -15.86 -19.25 12.82
CA PRO A 550 -15.18 -20.15 11.88
C PRO A 550 -14.12 -21.07 12.51
N PHE A 551 -13.71 -20.78 13.75
CA PHE A 551 -12.69 -21.51 14.52
C PHE A 551 -13.30 -22.28 15.71
N ASN A 552 -14.62 -22.24 15.90
CA ASN A 552 -15.28 -22.77 17.09
C ASN A 552 -14.66 -22.23 18.40
N ALA A 553 -14.38 -20.92 18.43
CA ALA A 553 -13.76 -20.22 19.54
C ALA A 553 -14.56 -18.97 19.88
N SER A 554 -14.40 -18.45 21.11
CA SER A 554 -15.06 -17.23 21.58
C SER A 554 -14.14 -16.01 21.60
N ASN A 555 -12.82 -16.22 21.46
CA ASN A 555 -11.85 -15.14 21.54
C ASN A 555 -10.58 -15.47 20.71
N TYR A 556 -9.75 -14.46 20.50
CA TYR A 556 -8.54 -14.56 19.68
C TYR A 556 -7.54 -15.59 20.21
N LYS A 557 -7.36 -15.65 21.54
CA LYS A 557 -6.39 -16.56 22.15
C LYS A 557 -6.77 -18.01 21.86
N ASP A 558 -8.03 -18.38 22.07
CA ASP A 558 -8.52 -19.73 21.82
C ASP A 558 -8.50 -20.07 20.33
N ALA A 559 -8.92 -19.13 19.47
CA ALA A 559 -8.84 -19.30 18.00
C ALA A 559 -7.39 -19.50 17.49
N CYS A 560 -6.40 -18.99 18.23
CA CYS A 560 -4.98 -19.14 17.93
C CYS A 560 -4.35 -20.39 18.55
N THR A 561 -4.98 -20.99 19.55
CA THR A 561 -4.57 -22.30 20.04
C THR A 561 -4.96 -23.37 19.02
N ASN A 562 -4.02 -24.25 18.69
CA ASN A 562 -4.25 -25.33 17.73
C ASN A 562 -5.27 -26.31 18.32
N HIS A 563 -6.56 -26.09 18.08
CA HIS A 563 -7.54 -27.14 18.28
C HIS A 563 -7.36 -28.18 17.15
N PRO A 564 -7.24 -29.47 17.49
CA PRO A 564 -6.96 -30.55 16.55
C PRO A 564 -7.99 -30.63 15.41
#